data_AF-A0A4V3UWZ3-F1
#
_entry.id   AF-A0A4V3UWZ3-F1
#
_cell.length_a   1.000
_cell.length_b   1.000
_cell.length_c   1.000
_cell.angle_alpha   90.00
_cell.angle_beta   90.00
_cell.angle_gamma   90.00
#
_symmetry.space_group_name_H-M   'P 1'
#
loop_
_entity.id
_entity.type
_entity.pdbx_description
1 polymer ?
#
loop_
_entity_poly.entity_id
_entity_poly.type
_entity_poly.pdbx_seq_one_letter_code
_entity_poly.pdbx_strand_id
1 'polypeptide(L)'
;YQDSDGLPLADRLLAAMNAGAAAGGDRRGLKSAALKVWCDRQYASVDLRADWSDSPLEMLAEILQQTRAPAHANFFAALPKGQSGG
;
A
#
# COMPACT_ATOMS: atom_id res chain seq x y z
N TYR A 1 -12.19 1.31 8.79
CA TYR A 1 -12.48 1.96 7.50
C TYR A 1 -13.27 3.25 7.67
N GLN A 2 -14.36 3.23 8.47
CA GLN A 2 -15.18 4.43 8.72
C GLN A 2 -14.42 5.55 9.46
N ASP A 3 -13.45 5.23 10.34
CA ASP A 3 -12.58 6.23 11.00
C ASP A 3 -11.41 6.75 10.14
N SER A 4 -11.42 6.47 8.83
CA SER A 4 -10.30 6.78 7.94
C SER A 4 -10.68 7.77 6.84
N ASP A 5 -11.81 8.46 7.00
CA ASP A 5 -12.27 9.47 6.07
C ASP A 5 -11.29 10.66 6.03
N GLY A 6 -10.88 11.03 4.80
CA GLY A 6 -9.83 12.03 4.56
C GLY A 6 -8.41 11.47 4.39
N LEU A 7 -8.16 10.19 4.72
CA LEU A 7 -6.87 9.56 4.45
C LEU A 7 -6.74 9.09 2.99
N PRO A 8 -5.53 9.09 2.40
CA PRO A 8 -5.28 8.45 1.12
C PRO A 8 -5.74 6.98 1.12
N LEU A 9 -6.25 6.50 -0.02
CA LEU A 9 -6.84 5.16 -0.14
C LEU A 9 -5.90 4.03 0.38
N ALA A 10 -4.59 4.14 0.12
CA ALA A 10 -3.61 3.18 0.59
C ALA A 10 -3.58 3.07 2.13
N ASP A 11 -3.70 4.18 2.87
CA ASP A 11 -3.74 4.15 4.35
C ASP A 11 -5.01 3.50 4.86
N ARG A 12 -6.15 3.79 4.23
CA ARG A 12 -7.45 3.21 4.61
C ARG A 12 -7.44 1.69 4.42
N LEU A 13 -6.83 1.21 3.33
CA LEU A 13 -6.66 -0.21 3.05
C LEU A 13 -5.70 -0.87 4.04
N LEU A 14 -4.54 -0.25 4.30
CA LEU A 14 -3.60 -0.76 5.30
C LEU A 14 -4.20 -0.81 6.71
N ALA A 15 -4.99 0.19 7.10
CA ALA A 15 -5.73 0.19 8.36
C ALA A 15 -6.75 -0.94 8.42
N ALA A 16 -7.48 -1.20 7.32
CA ALA A 16 -8.40 -2.32 7.22
C ALA A 16 -7.69 -3.68 7.31
N MET A 17 -6.51 -3.83 6.68
CA MET A 17 -5.68 -5.03 6.79
C MET A 17 -5.24 -5.29 8.23
N ASN A 18 -4.80 -4.24 8.95
CA ASN A 18 -4.44 -4.34 10.37
C ASN A 18 -5.64 -4.72 11.25
N ALA A 19 -6.80 -4.09 11.03
CA ALA A 19 -8.02 -4.43 11.76
C ALA A 19 -8.45 -5.89 11.51
N GLY A 20 -8.35 -6.36 10.26
CA GLY A 20 -8.63 -7.75 9.90
C GLY A 20 -7.67 -8.74 10.56
N ALA A 21 -6.38 -8.41 10.63
CA ALA A 21 -5.40 -9.24 11.35
C ALA A 21 -5.72 -9.31 12.86
N ALA A 22 -6.03 -8.17 13.48
CA ALA A 22 -6.36 -8.08 14.91
C ALA A 22 -7.67 -8.79 15.29
N ALA A 23 -8.67 -8.78 14.40
CA ALA A 23 -9.95 -9.46 14.60
C ALA A 23 -9.86 -11.00 14.55
N GLY A 24 -8.66 -11.56 14.37
CA GLY A 24 -8.42 -13.00 14.28
C GLY A 24 -8.16 -13.44 12.84
N GLY A 25 -7.19 -12.80 12.18
CA GLY A 25 -6.74 -13.12 10.82
C GLY A 25 -6.18 -14.54 10.66
N ASP A 26 -5.06 -14.72 9.95
CA ASP A 26 -4.47 -16.07 9.85
C ASP A 26 -3.98 -16.54 11.22
N ARG A 27 -4.62 -17.58 11.76
CA ARG A 27 -4.30 -18.17 13.08
C ARG A 27 -2.86 -18.68 13.17
N ARG A 28 -2.20 -18.94 12.05
CA ARG A 28 -0.78 -19.35 11.98
C ARG A 28 0.18 -18.17 12.03
N GLY A 29 -0.33 -16.93 11.96
CA GLY A 29 0.43 -15.71 11.71
C GLY A 29 0.53 -15.38 10.22
N LEU A 30 0.78 -14.11 9.93
CA LEU A 30 1.03 -13.64 8.57
C LEU A 30 2.53 -13.69 8.28
N LYS A 31 2.91 -14.28 7.14
CA LYS A 31 4.30 -14.23 6.63
C LYS A 31 4.47 -13.32 5.43
N SER A 32 3.37 -12.95 4.79
CA SER A 32 3.38 -12.09 3.62
C SER A 32 2.17 -11.17 3.59
N ALA A 33 2.32 -10.04 2.93
CA ALA A 33 1.25 -9.11 2.63
C ALA A 33 1.60 -8.32 1.37
N ALA A 34 0.56 -7.89 0.64
CA ALA A 34 0.72 -7.01 -0.51
C ALA A 34 -0.39 -5.96 -0.53
N LEU A 35 -0.05 -4.75 -0.99
CA LEU A 35 -0.99 -3.65 -1.20
C LEU A 35 -0.76 -3.06 -2.58
N LYS A 36 -1.78 -3.15 -3.44
CA LYS A 36 -1.73 -2.64 -4.81
C LYS A 36 -2.92 -1.74 -5.08
N VAL A 37 -2.67 -0.48 -5.41
CA VAL A 37 -3.68 0.55 -5.67
C VAL A 37 -3.46 1.16 -7.06
N TRP A 38 -4.52 1.17 -7.86
CA TRP A 38 -4.55 1.76 -9.19
C TRP A 38 -5.36 3.05 -9.18
N CYS A 39 -4.87 4.06 -9.88
CA CYS A 39 -5.55 5.34 -10.05
C CYS A 39 -5.62 5.70 -11.55
N ASP A 40 -4.93 6.75 -11.97
CA ASP A 40 -5.05 7.38 -13.29
C ASP A 40 -3.85 7.10 -14.22
N ARG A 41 -3.15 5.98 -13.97
CA ARG A 41 -1.95 5.57 -14.72
C ARG A 41 -2.10 4.13 -15.21
N GLN A 42 -1.34 3.77 -16.24
CA GLN A 42 -1.26 2.40 -16.76
C GLN A 42 -0.49 1.43 -15.86
N TYR A 43 -0.04 1.90 -14.71
CA TYR A 43 0.60 1.12 -13.67
C TYR A 43 0.08 1.57 -12.31
N ALA A 44 0.22 0.70 -11.32
CA ALA A 44 -0.27 0.97 -9.98
C ALA A 44 0.41 2.20 -9.37
N SER A 45 -0.39 3.07 -8.74
CA SER A 45 0.11 4.22 -7.99
C SER A 45 0.78 3.82 -6.68
N VAL A 46 0.39 2.66 -6.14
CA VAL A 46 1.01 2.00 -4.99
C VAL A 46 1.11 0.52 -5.32
N ASP A 47 2.31 -0.08 -5.25
CA ASP A 47 2.53 -1.52 -5.39
C ASP A 47 3.58 -1.93 -4.36
N LEU A 48 3.12 -2.43 -3.22
CA LEU A 48 3.95 -2.76 -2.06
C LEU A 48 3.83 -4.25 -1.78
N ARG A 49 4.96 -4.89 -1.49
CA ARG A 49 5.03 -6.32 -1.19
C ARG A 49 5.99 -6.56 -0.04
N ALA A 50 5.51 -7.34 0.93
CA ALA A 50 6.32 -8.01 1.93
C ALA A 50 6.15 -9.50 1.67
N ASP A 51 7.07 -10.11 0.92
CA ASP A 51 6.92 -11.51 0.49
C ASP A 51 7.36 -12.52 1.57
N TRP A 52 8.23 -12.09 2.50
CA TRP A 52 8.64 -12.90 3.66
C TRP A 52 9.05 -12.00 4.83
N SER A 53 8.21 -11.93 5.87
CA SER A 53 8.44 -11.14 7.08
C SER A 53 7.69 -11.75 8.27
N ASP A 54 8.21 -11.56 9.48
CA ASP A 54 7.48 -11.86 10.72
C ASP A 54 6.41 -10.80 11.03
N SER A 55 6.59 -9.60 10.48
CA SER A 55 5.66 -8.45 10.60
C SER A 55 5.35 -7.87 9.22
N PRO A 56 4.67 -8.60 8.32
CA PRO A 56 4.47 -8.15 6.94
C PRO A 56 3.62 -6.88 6.83
N LEU A 57 2.65 -6.66 7.73
CA LEU A 57 1.83 -5.43 7.73
C LEU A 57 2.60 -4.20 8.21
N GLU A 58 3.50 -4.35 9.18
CA GLU A 58 4.41 -3.27 9.61
C GLU A 58 5.37 -2.92 8.47
N MET A 59 5.93 -3.93 7.80
CA MET A 59 6.77 -3.73 6.63
C MET A 59 6.04 -2.99 5.50
N LEU A 60 4.77 -3.32 5.22
CA LEU A 60 3.97 -2.55 4.25
C LEU A 60 3.80 -1.08 4.68
N ALA A 61 3.63 -0.80 5.98
CA ALA A 61 3.54 0.55 6.50
C ALA A 61 4.85 1.33 6.31
N GLU A 62 5.99 0.68 6.59
CA GLU A 62 7.32 1.25 6.39
C GLU A 62 7.60 1.55 4.92
N ILE A 63 7.36 0.60 4.01
CA ILE A 63 7.55 0.81 2.59
C ILE A 63 6.61 1.94 2.11
N LEU A 64 5.36 1.99 2.56
CA LEU A 64 4.43 3.07 2.23
C LEU A 64 4.98 4.44 2.66
N GLN A 65 5.55 4.57 3.86
CA GLN A 65 6.22 5.80 4.28
C GLN A 65 7.44 6.14 3.41
N GLN A 66 8.27 5.16 3.06
CA GLN A 66 9.41 5.37 2.16
C GLN A 66 8.96 5.86 0.78
N THR A 67 7.85 5.34 0.24
CA THR A 67 7.32 5.82 -1.05
C THR A 67 6.84 7.27 -1.04
N ARG A 68 6.57 7.83 0.16
CA ARG A 68 6.15 9.22 0.36
C ARG A 68 7.33 10.17 0.61
N ALA A 69 8.52 9.64 0.84
CA ALA A 69 9.71 10.46 0.98
C ALA A 69 9.89 11.34 -0.27
N PRO A 70 10.29 12.63 -0.14
CA PRO A 70 10.32 13.57 -1.26
C PRO A 70 11.08 13.04 -2.48
N ALA A 71 12.20 12.33 -2.29
CA ALA A 71 12.98 11.77 -3.38
C ALA A 71 12.16 10.76 -4.22
N HIS A 72 11.49 9.81 -3.58
CA HIS A 72 10.67 8.82 -4.27
C HIS A 72 9.40 9.45 -4.85
N ALA A 73 8.69 10.24 -4.05
CA ALA A 73 7.44 10.88 -4.47
C ALA A 73 7.62 11.80 -5.68
N ASN A 74 8.68 12.62 -5.68
CA ASN A 74 8.98 13.53 -6.80
C ASN A 74 9.37 12.75 -8.07
N PHE A 75 10.20 11.72 -7.94
CA PHE A 75 10.55 10.86 -9.06
C PHE A 75 9.32 10.20 -9.66
N PHE A 76 8.48 9.58 -8.82
CA PHE A 76 7.26 8.90 -9.27
C PHE A 76 6.25 9.87 -9.89
N ALA A 77 6.13 11.09 -9.37
CA ALA A 77 5.29 12.15 -9.93
C ALA A 77 5.72 12.57 -11.33
N ALA A 78 7.03 12.56 -11.62
CA ALA A 78 7.60 12.92 -12.92
C ALA A 78 7.48 11.82 -13.99
N LEU A 79 7.14 10.58 -13.61
CA LEU A 79 6.98 9.49 -14.57
C LEU A 79 5.77 9.72 -15.49
N PRO A 80 5.88 9.43 -16.80
CA PRO A 80 4.74 9.44 -17.71
C PRO A 80 3.65 8.47 -17.23
N LYS A 81 2.39 8.91 -17.22
CA LYS A 81 1.27 8.08 -16.76
C LYS A 81 0.94 6.88 -17.68
N GLY A 82 1.62 6.76 -18.81
CA GLY A 82 1.30 5.86 -19.92
C GLY A 82 0.26 6.48 -20.85
N GLN A 83 0.36 6.21 -22.16
CA GLN A 83 -0.61 6.70 -23.13
C GLN A 83 -1.87 5.84 -23.04
N SER A 84 -2.96 6.38 -22.52
CA SER A 84 -4.29 5.79 -22.73
C SER A 84 -4.49 5.62 -24.24
N GLY A 85 -4.31 4.41 -24.75
CA GLY A 85 -4.66 4.09 -26.13
C GLY A 85 -6.13 4.48 -26.35
N GLY A 86 -6.38 5.18 -27.46
CA GLY A 86 -7.70 5.70 -27.82
C GLY A 86 -8.75 4.64 -28.06
#